data_AF-A0A438M5L7-F1
#
_entry.id   AF-A0A438M5L7-F1
#
_cell.length_a   1.000
_cell.length_b   1.000
_cell.length_c   1.000
_cell.angle_alpha   90.00
_cell.angle_beta   90.00
_cell.angle_gamma   90.00
#
_symmetry.space_group_name_H-M   'P 1'
#
loop_
_entity.id
_entity.type
_entity.pdbx_description
1 polymer ?
#
loop_
_entity_poly.entity_id
_entity_poly.type
_entity_poly.pdbx_seq_one_letter_code
_entity_poly.pdbx_strand_id
1 'polypeptide(L)'
;MSKTDKTRPRWVRMADAPLVTCVPVHDHRFGPCTLPDEVTPDSTNWRRGGCYWGAPGYHVLVCETRGGNREGYYLRREDRRRSRHQARRELRAYRGED
;
A
#
# COMPACT_ATOMS: atom_id res chain seq x y z
N MET A 1 22.03 -1.66 26.14
CA MET A 1 22.08 -1.11 24.77
C MET A 1 23.20 -0.08 24.70
N SER A 2 24.15 -0.22 23.77
CA SER A 2 25.24 0.75 23.63
C SER A 2 24.71 2.10 23.12
N LYS A 3 25.43 3.20 23.40
CA LYS A 3 25.07 4.55 22.94
C LYS A 3 25.00 4.65 21.40
N THR A 4 25.78 3.81 20.72
CA THR A 4 25.88 3.70 19.26
C THR A 4 24.65 3.05 18.64
N ASP A 5 23.96 2.18 19.37
CA ASP A 5 22.76 1.47 18.89
C ASP A 5 21.57 2.43 18.70
N LYS A 6 21.47 3.47 19.52
CA LYS A 6 20.42 4.50 19.41
C LYS A 6 20.56 5.41 18.19
N THR A 7 21.78 5.58 17.67
CA THR A 7 22.07 6.46 16.52
C THR A 7 22.04 5.74 15.17
N ARG A 8 21.86 4.41 15.16
CA ARG A 8 21.81 3.65 13.92
C ARG A 8 20.58 4.07 13.09
N PRO A 9 20.71 4.20 11.75
CA PRO A 9 19.57 4.43 10.89
C PRO A 9 18.50 3.38 11.14
N ARG A 10 17.23 3.80 11.08
CA ARG A 10 16.08 2.92 11.38
C ARG A 10 16.13 1.62 10.57
N TRP A 11 16.45 1.69 9.28
CA TRP A 11 16.52 0.51 8.41
C TRP A 11 17.58 -0.50 8.85
N VAL A 12 18.71 -0.05 9.41
CA VAL A 12 19.76 -0.93 9.94
C VAL A 12 19.23 -1.69 11.14
N ARG A 13 18.53 -1.00 12.05
CA ARG A 13 17.91 -1.63 13.22
C ARG A 13 16.84 -2.64 12.82
N MET A 14 16.09 -2.34 11.75
CA MET A 14 15.11 -3.25 11.15
C MET A 14 15.74 -4.50 10.55
N ALA A 15 16.88 -4.35 9.85
CA ALA A 15 17.61 -5.46 9.26
C ALA A 15 18.34 -6.33 10.30
N ASP A 16 18.85 -5.74 11.39
CA ASP A 16 19.57 -6.48 12.44
C ASP A 16 18.65 -7.34 13.31
N ALA A 17 17.41 -6.88 13.53
CA ALA A 17 16.44 -7.55 14.38
C ALA A 17 15.04 -7.52 13.74
N PRO A 18 14.87 -8.21 12.59
CA PRO A 18 13.58 -8.29 11.91
C PRO A 18 12.55 -8.97 12.82
N LEU A 19 11.27 -8.66 12.63
CA LEU A 19 10.13 -9.13 13.46
C LEU A 19 10.08 -8.54 14.88
N VAL A 20 11.21 -8.08 15.44
CA VAL A 20 11.26 -7.36 16.71
C VAL A 20 11.10 -5.85 16.49
N THR A 21 11.77 -5.33 15.46
CA THR A 21 11.84 -3.89 15.17
C THR A 21 11.03 -3.49 13.93
N CYS A 22 10.50 -4.47 13.19
CA CYS A 22 9.58 -4.28 12.07
C CYS A 22 8.71 -5.52 11.86
N VAL A 23 7.60 -5.34 11.15
CA VAL A 23 6.62 -6.40 10.87
C VAL A 23 6.14 -6.29 9.41
N PRO A 24 5.87 -7.42 8.73
CA PRO A 24 5.34 -7.38 7.38
C PRO A 24 3.89 -6.87 7.41
N VAL A 25 3.59 -5.87 6.59
CA VAL A 25 2.23 -5.37 6.36
C VAL A 25 1.84 -5.71 4.92
N HIS A 26 0.80 -6.52 4.76
CA HIS A 26 0.33 -6.96 3.45
C HIS A 26 -0.85 -6.13 2.96
N ASP A 27 -0.66 -5.40 1.85
CA ASP A 27 -1.73 -4.86 1.02
C ASP A 27 -1.69 -5.55 -0.35
N HIS A 28 -2.64 -6.46 -0.60
CA HIS A 28 -2.79 -7.23 -1.84
C HIS A 28 -3.91 -6.70 -2.73
N ARG A 29 -4.45 -5.51 -2.46
CA ARG A 29 -5.63 -4.98 -3.15
C ARG A 29 -5.43 -4.83 -4.67
N PHE A 30 -4.18 -4.70 -5.13
CA PHE A 30 -3.83 -4.48 -6.54
C PHE A 30 -2.92 -5.54 -7.16
N GLY A 31 -2.84 -6.75 -6.59
CA GLY A 31 -2.10 -7.86 -7.21
C GLY A 31 -1.30 -8.71 -6.21
N PRO A 32 -0.25 -9.42 -6.69
CA PRO A 32 0.54 -10.30 -5.84
C PRO A 32 1.30 -9.52 -4.77
N CYS A 33 1.82 -10.24 -3.78
CA CYS A 33 2.59 -9.64 -2.69
C CYS A 33 3.80 -8.87 -3.26
N THR A 34 3.87 -7.57 -2.97
CA THR A 34 4.98 -6.71 -3.37
C THR A 34 5.99 -6.48 -2.24
N LEU A 35 5.92 -7.27 -1.16
CA LEU A 35 6.80 -7.12 -0.02
C LEU A 35 8.19 -7.65 -0.39
N PRO A 36 9.25 -6.84 -0.27
CA PRO A 36 10.61 -7.33 -0.49
C PRO A 36 11.02 -8.31 0.62
N ASP A 37 11.66 -9.40 0.24
CA ASP A 37 12.14 -10.45 1.17
C ASP A 37 13.17 -9.90 2.17
N GLU A 38 13.95 -8.90 1.75
CA GLU A 38 14.99 -8.29 2.56
C GLU A 38 14.64 -6.86 3.02
N VAL A 39 15.08 -6.53 4.23
CA VAL A 39 15.02 -5.18 4.78
C VAL A 39 16.21 -4.37 4.30
N THR A 40 15.97 -3.50 3.32
CA THR A 40 16.93 -2.58 2.73
C THR A 40 16.45 -1.14 2.95
N PRO A 41 17.31 -0.12 2.78
CA PRO A 41 16.88 1.27 2.87
C PRO A 41 15.61 1.56 2.04
N ASP A 42 15.55 1.00 0.83
CA ASP A 42 14.44 1.19 -0.12
C ASP A 42 13.16 0.42 0.23
N SER A 43 13.29 -0.73 0.90
CA SER A 43 12.12 -1.54 1.31
C SER A 43 11.46 -1.03 2.58
N THR A 44 12.12 -0.17 3.35
CA THR A 44 11.53 0.47 4.55
C THR A 44 10.62 1.65 4.26
N ASN A 45 10.42 2.01 2.98
CA ASN A 45 9.53 3.09 2.58
C ASN A 45 8.06 2.64 2.56
N TRP A 46 7.31 3.02 3.59
CA TRP A 46 5.89 2.71 3.79
C TRP A 46 4.92 3.39 2.80
N ARG A 47 5.38 4.37 2.00
CA ARG A 47 4.51 5.10 1.05
C ARG A 47 4.30 4.36 -0.28
N ARG A 48 4.87 3.17 -0.45
CA ARG A 48 4.62 2.33 -1.63
C ARG A 48 3.20 1.78 -1.50
N GLY A 49 2.31 2.10 -2.45
CA GLY A 49 0.99 1.47 -2.52
C GLY A 49 1.18 -0.03 -2.77
N GLY A 50 1.06 -0.85 -1.72
CA GLY A 50 1.37 -2.27 -1.71
C GLY A 50 1.85 -2.75 -0.34
N CYS A 51 2.43 -3.94 -0.29
CA CYS A 51 2.97 -4.49 0.96
C CYS A 51 4.28 -3.78 1.38
N TYR A 52 4.49 -3.57 2.68
CA TYR A 52 5.65 -2.84 3.21
C TYR A 52 6.06 -3.31 4.61
N TRP A 53 7.25 -2.89 5.07
CA TRP A 53 7.76 -3.15 6.43
C TRP A 53 7.28 -2.06 7.42
N GLY A 54 6.31 -2.42 8.26
CA GLY A 54 5.72 -1.55 9.28
C GLY A 54 6.48 -1.53 10.61
N ALA A 55 6.13 -0.61 11.50
CA ALA A 55 6.64 -0.61 12.88
C ALA A 55 5.91 -1.69 13.72
N PRO A 56 6.58 -2.31 14.71
CA PRO A 56 5.92 -3.24 15.63
C PRO A 56 4.82 -2.49 16.39
N GLY A 57 3.62 -3.06 16.47
CA GLY A 57 2.46 -2.42 17.12
C GLY A 57 1.64 -1.48 16.22
N TYR A 58 2.04 -1.30 14.96
CA TYR A 58 1.27 -0.49 13.99
C TYR A 58 -0.04 -1.18 13.53
N HIS A 59 -0.27 -2.44 13.93
CA HIS A 59 -1.36 -3.28 13.43
C HIS A 59 -2.76 -2.98 14.00
N VAL A 60 -2.92 -2.10 15.01
CA VAL A 60 -4.21 -1.98 15.71
C VAL A 60 -4.88 -0.60 15.57
N LEU A 61 -4.19 0.44 15.10
CA LEU A 61 -4.73 1.81 15.15
C LEU A 61 -4.78 2.55 13.81
N VAL A 62 -4.35 1.93 12.71
CA VAL A 62 -4.42 2.55 11.38
C VAL A 62 -5.61 1.99 10.60
N CYS A 63 -6.77 1.98 11.25
CA CYS A 63 -8.01 2.35 10.56
C CYS A 63 -7.88 3.83 10.21
N GLU A 64 -7.14 4.12 9.14
CA GLU A 64 -6.77 5.44 8.68
C GLU A 64 -8.03 6.20 8.20
N THR A 65 -8.80 6.75 9.14
CA THR A 65 -10.01 7.55 8.89
C THR A 65 -9.71 8.83 8.08
N ARG A 66 -8.44 9.24 7.96
CA ARG A 66 -8.02 10.35 7.08
C ARG A 66 -7.64 9.91 5.65
N GLY A 67 -7.11 8.70 5.45
CA GLY A 67 -6.74 8.18 4.13
C GLY A 67 -7.91 7.53 3.37
N GLY A 68 -8.78 6.83 4.10
CA GLY A 68 -9.89 6.07 3.52
C GLY A 68 -10.88 6.91 2.71
N ASN A 69 -11.08 8.18 3.08
CA ASN A 69 -11.93 9.10 2.31
C ASN A 69 -11.33 9.45 0.95
N ARG A 70 -10.00 9.64 0.89
CA ARG A 70 -9.28 9.94 -0.35
C ARG A 70 -9.21 8.69 -1.24
N GLU A 71 -8.94 7.54 -0.65
CA GLU A 71 -8.94 6.25 -1.35
C GLU A 71 -10.33 5.92 -1.90
N GLY A 72 -11.37 6.03 -1.07
CA GLY A 72 -12.76 5.85 -1.47
C GLY A 72 -13.23 6.86 -2.52
N TYR A 73 -12.63 8.05 -2.59
CA TYR A 73 -12.87 8.99 -3.70
C TYR A 73 -12.28 8.45 -5.02
N TYR A 74 -11.05 7.94 -5.01
CA TYR A 74 -10.40 7.40 -6.21
C TYR A 74 -11.12 6.16 -6.74
N LEU A 75 -11.48 5.21 -5.86
CA LEU A 75 -12.22 4.00 -6.21
C LEU A 75 -13.57 4.36 -6.87
N ARG A 76 -14.36 5.24 -6.24
CA ARG A 76 -15.64 5.71 -6.81
C ARG A 76 -15.45 6.46 -8.12
N ARG A 77 -14.36 7.22 -8.29
CA ARG A 77 -14.06 7.94 -9.53
C ARG A 77 -13.74 6.97 -10.67
N GLU A 78 -12.97 5.94 -10.39
CA GLU A 78 -12.61 4.91 -11.37
C GLU A 78 -13.84 4.10 -11.80
N ASP A 79 -14.65 3.67 -10.83
CA ASP A 79 -15.90 2.94 -11.09
C ASP A 79 -16.85 3.73 -11.99
N ARG A 80 -17.08 5.02 -11.69
CA ARG A 80 -17.85 5.92 -12.57
C ARG A 80 -17.26 6.08 -13.96
N ARG A 81 -15.92 6.01 -14.12
CA ARG A 81 -15.30 6.05 -15.46
C ARG A 81 -15.62 4.76 -16.23
N ARG A 82 -15.46 3.60 -15.59
CA ARG A 82 -15.78 2.29 -16.18
C ARG A 82 -17.24 2.24 -16.61
N SER A 83 -18.17 2.61 -15.73
CA SER A 83 -19.61 2.70 -16.04
C SER A 83 -19.91 3.61 -17.24
N ARG A 84 -19.31 4.81 -17.32
CA ARG A 84 -19.48 5.69 -18.49
C ARG A 84 -18.91 5.11 -19.78
N HIS A 85 -17.77 4.42 -19.71
CA HIS A 85 -17.19 3.77 -20.88
C HIS A 85 -18.06 2.61 -21.36
N GLN A 86 -18.60 1.83 -20.44
CA GLN A 86 -19.54 0.76 -20.74
C GLN A 86 -20.82 1.31 -21.39
N ALA A 87 -21.46 2.31 -20.79
CA ALA A 87 -22.66 2.93 -21.35
C ALA A 87 -22.44 3.51 -22.76
N ARG A 88 -21.26 4.08 -23.03
CA ARG A 88 -20.89 4.54 -24.38
C ARG A 88 -20.72 3.39 -25.37
N ARG A 89 -20.12 2.27 -24.95
CA ARG A 89 -20.01 1.07 -25.79
C ARG A 89 -21.39 0.50 -26.11
N GLU A 90 -22.24 0.35 -25.09
CA GLU A 90 -23.61 -0.13 -25.24
C GLU A 90 -24.44 0.78 -26.17
N LEU A 91 -24.27 2.10 -26.06
CA LEU A 91 -24.94 3.05 -26.95
C LEU A 91 -24.46 2.93 -28.40
N ARG A 92 -23.16 2.74 -28.63
CA ARG A 92 -22.62 2.50 -29.99
C ARG A 92 -23.13 1.19 -30.57
N ALA A 93 -23.12 0.13 -29.78
CA ALA A 93 -23.67 -1.17 -30.16
C ALA A 93 -25.17 -1.06 -30.52
N TYR A 94 -25.97 -0.35 -29.72
CA TYR A 94 -27.38 -0.09 -30.03
C TYR A 94 -27.58 0.69 -31.33
N ARG A 95 -26.66 1.62 -31.66
CA ARG A 95 -26.67 2.38 -32.91
C ARG A 95 -26.10 1.61 -34.11
N GLY A 96 -25.52 0.43 -33.89
CA GLY A 96 -24.84 -0.35 -34.94
C GLY A 96 -23.52 0.26 -35.41
N GLU A 97 -22.86 1.07 -34.57
CA GLU A 97 -21.60 1.77 -34.87
C GLU A 97 -20.34 0.97 -34.49
N ASP A 98 -20.35 -0.36 -34.64
CA ASP A 98 -19.18 -1.21 -34.32
C ASP A 98 -18.03 -1.06 -35.34
#